data_AF-A0A5C1NM83-F1
#
_entry.id   AF-A0A5C1NM83-F1
#
_cell.length_a   1.000
_cell.length_b   1.000
_cell.length_c   1.000
_cell.angle_alpha   90.00
_cell.angle_beta   90.00
_cell.angle_gamma   90.00
#
_symmetry.space_group_name_H-M   'P 1'
#
loop_
_entity.id
_entity.type
_entity.pdbx_description
1 polymer ?
#
loop_
_entity_poly.entity_id
_entity_poly.type
_entity_poly.pdbx_seq_one_letter_code
_entity_poly.pdbx_strand_id
1 'polypeptide(L)'
;MPIPSAAFFGSLRQPCVALLLAVVIGWPLTGQAQTSTTDDDDLPVAEIQAFSEVFERIKRAYVEDVDDATLLKNAMRGMLSELDPHSAYLDADAYRDLEESTQGEFGGIGIEIGMENGQLIVVTPIDDTPAQREGLHARDMILRIDQTPTDGMGLQEAVDLMRGEPGSSIELTILGAGDGTPRTVTLTRELIRTESVKSEILEPGYGYLRISQFQARTGDQALDALEELNEDAPLSGLVLDLRNNPGGVLQAAVDVADAFLSSGLIVYTEGRLPDSRMRFSATSRTAAPNVPLVILINGGSASAAEIVAGALQDQRRGVVMGTESFGKGSVQQIMPLGNGEGLKLTTALYYTPNGRSIQAQGIEPDVEVVRGQLKISQNNGVRGVREADLEGHLGNGKQSDQAKRSELLTKDYQVGEALNLLKALNVLSQRNAG
;
A
#
# COMPACT_ATOMS: atom_id res chain seq x y z
N MET A 1 -20.39 32.04 -79.76
CA MET A 1 -20.24 31.90 -81.24
C MET A 1 -18.94 32.57 -81.65
N PRO A 2 -18.11 32.03 -82.55
CA PRO A 2 -18.35 30.90 -83.45
C PRO A 2 -17.33 29.73 -83.35
N ILE A 3 -17.83 28.53 -83.64
CA ILE A 3 -17.17 27.38 -84.32
C ILE A 3 -17.33 27.70 -85.83
N PRO A 4 -16.46 27.35 -86.82
CA PRO A 4 -16.18 25.94 -87.18
C PRO A 4 -14.89 25.60 -87.97
N SER A 5 -14.56 24.31 -88.10
CA SER A 5 -14.75 23.53 -89.35
C SER A 5 -13.95 22.23 -89.35
N ALA A 6 -14.63 21.17 -89.80
CA ALA A 6 -14.22 19.77 -89.91
C ALA A 6 -13.75 19.41 -91.34
N ALA A 7 -13.10 18.25 -91.48
CA ALA A 7 -13.06 17.32 -92.64
C ALA A 7 -11.85 16.36 -92.47
N PHE A 8 -11.75 15.10 -92.91
CA PHE A 8 -12.54 14.05 -93.58
C PHE A 8 -11.60 12.81 -93.55
N PHE A 9 -12.01 11.56 -93.32
CA PHE A 9 -12.42 10.57 -94.35
C PHE A 9 -12.76 9.24 -93.65
N GLY A 10 -13.76 8.52 -94.19
CA GLY A 10 -14.06 7.13 -93.83
C GLY A 10 -13.93 6.19 -95.05
N SER A 11 -14.01 4.87 -94.81
CA SER A 11 -14.49 3.90 -95.81
C SER A 11 -14.97 2.59 -95.17
N LEU A 12 -16.18 2.19 -95.58
CA LEU A 12 -16.93 0.96 -95.29
C LEU A 12 -16.30 -0.33 -95.86
N ARG A 13 -16.57 -1.50 -95.24
CA ARG A 13 -17.44 -2.60 -95.77
C ARG A 13 -17.31 -3.93 -94.98
N GLN A 14 -18.32 -4.21 -94.13
CA GLN A 14 -19.26 -5.37 -94.10
C GLN A 14 -18.80 -6.86 -94.30
N PRO A 15 -19.63 -7.88 -93.97
CA PRO A 15 -19.43 -8.80 -92.84
C PRO A 15 -19.33 -10.30 -93.23
N CYS A 16 -18.98 -11.18 -92.28
CA CYS A 16 -19.26 -12.61 -92.40
C CYS A 16 -19.66 -13.20 -91.04
N VAL A 17 -20.91 -13.66 -90.98
CA VAL A 17 -21.50 -14.48 -89.91
C VAL A 17 -21.08 -15.93 -90.16
N ALA A 18 -20.56 -16.61 -89.14
CA ALA A 18 -20.55 -18.07 -89.07
C ALA A 18 -20.81 -18.52 -87.63
N LEU A 19 -21.90 -19.27 -87.49
CA LEU A 19 -22.46 -19.89 -86.29
C LEU A 19 -21.82 -21.27 -86.07
N LEU A 20 -21.44 -21.64 -84.84
CA LEU A 20 -21.28 -23.02 -84.33
C LEU A 20 -20.99 -22.94 -82.81
N LEU A 21 -22.00 -23.12 -81.95
CA LEU A 21 -22.36 -24.35 -81.21
C LEU A 21 -21.41 -24.75 -80.05
N ALA A 22 -22.00 -24.68 -78.84
CA ALA A 22 -21.98 -25.67 -77.75
C ALA A 22 -20.97 -25.57 -76.57
N VAL A 23 -21.61 -25.41 -75.39
CA VAL A 23 -21.28 -25.93 -74.05
C VAL A 23 -20.16 -25.25 -73.27
N VAL A 24 -20.44 -24.81 -72.04
CA VAL A 24 -19.71 -25.19 -70.80
C VAL A 24 -20.36 -24.51 -69.57
N ILE A 25 -21.02 -25.37 -68.77
CA ILE A 25 -20.91 -25.53 -67.30
C ILE A 25 -21.03 -24.27 -66.44
N GLY A 26 -22.13 -24.20 -65.68
CA GLY A 26 -22.27 -23.28 -64.54
C GLY A 26 -21.32 -23.67 -63.41
N TRP A 27 -20.63 -22.66 -62.86
CA TRP A 27 -19.95 -22.75 -61.58
C TRP A 27 -20.61 -21.83 -60.56
N PRO A 28 -20.72 -22.26 -59.30
CA PRO A 28 -21.35 -21.47 -58.25
C PRO A 28 -20.46 -20.27 -57.92
N LEU A 29 -21.10 -19.12 -57.73
CA LEU A 29 -20.51 -17.97 -57.05
C LEU A 29 -20.22 -18.36 -55.61
N THR A 30 -19.03 -18.89 -55.35
CA THR A 30 -18.43 -18.89 -54.02
C THR A 30 -18.05 -17.45 -53.70
N GLY A 31 -18.96 -16.75 -53.02
CA GLY A 31 -18.62 -15.53 -52.30
C GLY A 31 -17.61 -15.89 -51.23
N GLN A 32 -16.33 -15.64 -51.51
CA GLN A 32 -15.33 -15.54 -50.45
C GLN A 32 -15.71 -14.31 -49.63
N ALA A 33 -16.40 -14.53 -48.51
CA ALA A 33 -16.34 -13.61 -47.40
C ALA A 33 -14.88 -13.58 -46.95
N GLN A 34 -14.15 -12.55 -47.39
CA GLN A 34 -12.92 -12.14 -46.72
C GLN A 34 -13.35 -11.66 -45.33
N THR A 35 -13.36 -12.58 -44.37
CA THR A 35 -13.19 -12.21 -42.97
C THR A 35 -11.78 -11.64 -42.86
N SER A 36 -11.67 -10.33 -43.01
CA SER A 36 -10.52 -9.57 -42.53
C SER A 36 -10.49 -9.75 -41.01
N THR A 37 -9.72 -10.73 -40.57
CA THR A 37 -9.15 -10.75 -39.23
C THR A 37 -8.18 -9.57 -39.19
N THR A 38 -8.63 -8.43 -38.70
CA THR A 38 -7.73 -7.38 -38.23
C THR A 38 -7.02 -7.97 -37.02
N ASP A 39 -5.77 -8.37 -37.22
CA ASP A 39 -4.84 -8.57 -36.11
C ASP A 39 -4.72 -7.22 -35.38
N ASP A 40 -5.09 -7.20 -34.11
CA ASP A 40 -5.18 -6.03 -33.23
C ASP A 40 -3.78 -5.52 -32.77
N ASP A 41 -2.73 -5.85 -33.54
CA ASP A 41 -1.31 -5.72 -33.16
C ASP A 41 -0.49 -4.90 -34.18
N ASP A 42 -1.14 -4.29 -35.19
CA ASP A 42 -0.46 -3.37 -36.10
C ASP A 42 -0.12 -2.04 -35.38
N LEU A 43 1.15 -1.62 -35.50
CA LEU A 43 1.60 -0.33 -34.95
C LEU A 43 0.71 0.82 -35.49
N PRO A 44 0.23 1.73 -34.62
CA PRO A 44 -0.64 2.83 -35.02
C PRO A 44 0.15 3.92 -35.74
N VAL A 45 0.51 3.68 -37.01
CA VAL A 45 1.44 4.51 -37.78
C VAL A 45 0.95 5.95 -37.91
N ALA A 46 -0.34 6.16 -38.12
CA ALA A 46 -0.91 7.50 -38.29
C ALA A 46 -0.82 8.32 -36.99
N GLU A 47 -1.10 7.69 -35.85
CA GLU A 47 -1.04 8.31 -34.52
C GLU A 47 0.39 8.60 -34.11
N ILE A 48 1.34 7.69 -34.41
CA ILE A 48 2.78 7.91 -34.17
C ILE A 48 3.29 9.08 -35.01
N GLN A 49 2.85 9.20 -36.27
CA GLN A 49 3.20 10.34 -37.13
C GLN A 49 2.63 11.64 -36.58
N ALA A 50 1.37 11.65 -36.16
CA ALA A 50 0.73 12.81 -35.55
C ALA A 50 1.45 13.24 -34.25
N PHE A 51 1.78 12.29 -33.38
CA PHE A 51 2.57 12.54 -32.16
C PHE A 51 3.92 13.17 -32.49
N SER A 52 4.63 12.60 -33.48
CA SER A 52 5.93 13.11 -33.93
C SER A 52 5.82 14.54 -34.51
N GLU A 53 4.76 14.83 -35.25
CA GLU A 53 4.50 16.17 -35.81
C GLU A 53 4.23 17.20 -34.70
N VAL A 54 3.45 16.83 -33.69
CA VAL A 54 3.19 17.70 -32.52
C VAL A 54 4.48 17.97 -31.76
N PHE A 55 5.28 16.93 -31.49
CA PHE A 55 6.57 17.05 -30.82
C PHE A 55 7.52 18.02 -31.56
N GLU A 56 7.69 17.85 -32.88
CA GLU A 56 8.52 18.73 -33.70
C GLU A 56 8.01 20.18 -33.73
N ARG A 57 6.69 20.39 -33.79
CA ARG A 57 6.10 21.74 -33.77
C ARG A 57 6.35 22.46 -32.45
N ILE A 58 6.22 21.75 -31.32
CA ILE A 58 6.54 22.30 -30.00
C ILE A 58 8.00 22.75 -29.98
N LYS A 59 8.93 21.87 -30.38
CA LYS A 59 10.36 22.17 -30.32
C LYS A 59 10.78 23.36 -31.18
N ARG A 60 10.10 23.60 -32.30
CA ARG A 60 10.45 24.69 -33.23
C ARG A 60 9.75 26.02 -32.94
N ALA A 61 8.57 25.97 -32.34
CA ALA A 61 7.68 27.14 -32.26
C ALA A 61 7.30 27.55 -30.84
N TYR A 62 7.63 26.74 -29.82
CA TYR A 62 7.46 27.17 -28.43
C TYR A 62 8.42 28.33 -28.13
N VAL A 63 7.98 29.24 -27.24
CA VAL A 63 8.66 30.51 -26.98
C VAL A 63 10.00 30.34 -26.25
N GLU A 64 10.18 29.21 -25.57
CA GLU A 64 11.39 28.85 -24.83
C GLU A 64 11.93 27.51 -25.33
N ASP A 65 13.24 27.30 -25.20
CA ASP A 65 13.84 26.00 -25.50
C ASP A 65 13.47 24.99 -24.38
N VAL A 66 12.99 23.82 -24.78
CA VAL A 66 12.70 22.70 -23.87
C VAL A 66 13.47 21.48 -24.36
N ASP A 67 14.13 20.77 -23.45
CA ASP A 67 14.91 19.60 -23.82
C ASP A 67 14.01 18.42 -24.21
N ASP A 68 14.50 17.60 -25.15
CA ASP A 68 13.75 16.46 -25.71
C ASP A 68 13.35 15.45 -24.63
N ALA A 69 14.19 15.23 -23.62
CA ALA A 69 13.92 14.27 -22.55
C ALA A 69 12.76 14.74 -21.65
N THR A 70 12.70 16.03 -21.31
CA THR A 70 11.60 16.64 -20.56
C THR A 70 10.29 16.54 -21.33
N LEU A 71 10.28 16.84 -22.63
CA LEU A 71 9.07 16.69 -23.44
C LEU A 71 8.57 15.24 -23.48
N LEU A 72 9.47 14.27 -23.68
CA LEU A 72 9.11 12.85 -23.68
C LEU A 72 8.62 12.37 -22.30
N LYS A 73 9.26 12.81 -21.20
CA LYS A 73 8.80 12.52 -19.84
C LYS A 73 7.42 13.09 -19.56
N ASN A 74 7.16 14.31 -20.00
CA ASN A 74 5.84 14.94 -19.86
C ASN A 74 4.78 14.19 -20.69
N ALA A 75 5.13 13.71 -21.89
CA ALA A 75 4.25 12.87 -22.68
C ALA A 75 3.93 11.55 -21.98
N MET A 76 4.94 10.85 -21.43
CA MET A 76 4.73 9.60 -20.67
C MET A 76 3.87 9.81 -19.43
N ARG A 77 4.11 10.87 -18.65
CA ARG A 77 3.27 11.24 -17.50
C ARG A 77 1.84 11.54 -17.94
N GLY A 78 1.66 12.28 -19.03
CA GLY A 78 0.34 12.59 -19.61
C GLY A 78 -0.44 11.34 -20.01
N MET A 79 0.20 10.39 -20.70
CA MET A 79 -0.43 9.13 -21.12
C MET A 79 -0.98 8.33 -19.94
N LEU A 80 -0.28 8.33 -18.79
CA LEU A 80 -0.67 7.55 -17.61
C LEU A 80 -1.70 8.27 -16.75
N SER A 81 -1.66 9.61 -16.71
CA SER A 81 -2.56 10.41 -15.87
C SER A 81 -4.04 10.25 -16.19
N GLU A 82 -4.38 9.89 -17.43
CA GLU A 82 -5.75 9.66 -17.89
C GLU A 82 -6.21 8.21 -17.74
N LEU A 83 -5.34 7.28 -17.35
CA LEU A 83 -5.72 5.87 -17.16
C LEU A 83 -6.46 5.67 -15.83
N ASP A 84 -5.81 6.03 -14.74
CA ASP A 84 -6.31 5.90 -13.37
C ASP A 84 -5.40 6.68 -12.39
N PRO A 85 -5.83 7.00 -11.15
CA PRO A 85 -5.04 7.78 -10.19
C PRO A 85 -3.87 7.00 -9.53
N HIS A 86 -3.62 5.76 -9.94
CA HIS A 86 -2.61 4.87 -9.38
C HIS A 86 -1.55 4.44 -10.41
N SER A 87 -1.78 4.67 -11.70
CA SER A 87 -0.82 4.45 -12.76
C SER A 87 0.06 5.70 -12.92
N ALA A 88 1.38 5.52 -12.89
CA ALA A 88 2.34 6.62 -12.91
C ALA A 88 3.67 6.21 -13.50
N TYR A 89 4.29 7.15 -14.21
CA TYR A 89 5.68 7.08 -14.59
C TYR A 89 6.51 7.64 -13.44
N LEU A 90 7.46 6.84 -12.98
CA LEU A 90 8.33 7.13 -11.85
C LEU A 90 9.69 7.52 -12.42
N ASP A 91 10.12 8.74 -12.14
CA ASP A 91 11.53 9.08 -12.33
C ASP A 91 12.40 8.34 -11.29
N ALA A 92 13.72 8.50 -11.38
CA ALA A 92 14.66 7.76 -10.56
C ALA A 92 14.44 7.96 -9.05
N ASP A 93 14.11 9.18 -8.63
CA ASP A 93 13.85 9.48 -7.22
C ASP A 93 12.52 8.86 -6.76
N ALA A 94 11.43 9.05 -7.51
CA ALA A 94 10.14 8.44 -7.17
C ALA A 94 10.17 6.91 -7.21
N TYR A 95 10.98 6.32 -8.09
CA TYR A 95 11.18 4.88 -8.17
C TYR A 95 11.94 4.35 -6.95
N ARG A 96 13.06 5.01 -6.58
CA ARG A 96 13.82 4.68 -5.37
C ARG A 96 12.97 4.80 -4.11
N ASP A 97 12.22 5.89 -3.95
CA ASP A 97 11.36 6.09 -2.77
C ASP A 97 10.28 5.00 -2.65
N LEU A 98 9.73 4.56 -3.79
CA LEU A 98 8.78 3.45 -3.81
C LEU A 98 9.45 2.13 -3.39
N GLU A 99 10.64 1.83 -3.91
CA GLU A 99 11.42 0.65 -3.51
C GLU A 99 11.72 0.66 -2.01
N GLU A 100 12.25 1.77 -1.48
CA GLU A 100 12.54 1.92 -0.05
C GLU A 100 11.29 1.74 0.81
N SER A 101 10.17 2.34 0.43
CA SER A 101 8.90 2.22 1.17
C SER A 101 8.33 0.81 1.19
N THR A 102 8.55 0.02 0.12
CA THR A 102 8.06 -1.36 -0.01
C THR A 102 8.99 -2.36 0.66
N GLN A 103 10.30 -2.10 0.65
CA GLN A 103 11.28 -2.91 1.36
C GLN A 103 11.25 -2.63 2.86
N GLY A 104 10.90 -1.41 3.27
CA GLY A 104 11.04 -0.95 4.64
C GLY A 104 12.48 -0.65 5.03
N GLU A 105 13.35 -0.51 4.03
CA GLU A 105 14.79 -0.33 4.19
C GLU A 105 15.26 0.86 3.35
N PHE A 106 16.14 1.69 3.90
CA PHE A 106 16.72 2.82 3.16
C PHE A 106 18.14 3.13 3.65
N GLY A 107 18.96 3.70 2.77
CA GLY A 107 20.30 4.16 3.12
C GLY A 107 20.25 5.50 3.85
N GLY A 108 20.71 5.55 5.10
CA GLY A 108 20.66 6.78 5.89
C GLY A 108 21.29 6.66 7.26
N ILE A 109 20.99 7.62 8.14
CA ILE A 109 21.59 7.71 9.49
C ILE A 109 20.64 7.29 10.62
N GLY A 110 19.37 7.02 10.30
CA GLY A 110 18.38 6.51 11.26
C GLY A 110 17.83 7.55 12.23
N ILE A 111 17.32 8.68 11.73
CA ILE A 111 16.63 9.68 12.55
C ILE A 111 15.24 9.99 12.01
N GLU A 112 14.31 10.23 12.92
CA GLU A 112 13.07 10.92 12.62
C GLU A 112 13.30 12.43 12.83
N ILE A 113 12.99 13.22 11.82
CA ILE A 113 13.15 14.68 11.84
C ILE A 113 11.80 15.37 11.65
N GLY A 114 11.70 16.57 12.21
CA GLY A 114 10.51 17.39 12.15
C GLY A 114 10.86 18.86 12.03
N MET A 115 9.83 19.67 11.81
CA MET A 115 9.96 21.12 11.78
C MET A 115 9.30 21.70 13.03
N GLU A 116 10.07 22.37 13.89
CA GLU A 116 9.53 23.08 15.06
C GLU A 116 9.94 24.55 14.94
N ASN A 117 8.96 25.46 14.91
CA ASN A 117 9.17 26.91 14.75
C ASN A 117 10.04 27.30 13.54
N GLY A 118 9.97 26.53 12.44
CA GLY A 118 10.74 26.78 11.23
C GLY A 118 12.20 26.30 11.29
N GLN A 119 12.56 25.54 12.33
CA GLN A 119 13.87 24.93 12.48
C GLN A 119 13.77 23.41 12.36
N LEU A 120 14.78 22.81 11.74
CA LEU A 120 14.89 21.37 11.61
C LEU A 120 15.32 20.76 12.93
N ILE A 121 14.52 19.85 13.47
CA ILE A 121 14.75 19.19 14.74
C ILE A 121 14.76 17.67 14.59
N VAL A 122 15.55 17.00 15.42
CA VAL A 122 15.44 15.55 15.64
C VAL A 122 14.21 15.31 16.50
N VAL A 123 13.23 14.58 16.00
CA VAL A 123 12.10 14.10 16.81
C VAL A 123 12.61 12.99 17.72
N THR A 124 13.22 11.96 17.13
CA THR A 124 13.89 10.89 17.85
C THR A 124 14.92 10.20 16.95
N PRO A 125 16.08 9.79 17.47
CA PRO A 125 16.89 8.77 16.83
C PRO A 125 16.15 7.42 16.82
N ILE A 126 16.42 6.60 15.81
CA ILE A 126 15.95 5.22 15.75
C ILE A 126 16.94 4.35 16.51
N ASP A 127 16.44 3.37 17.27
CA ASP A 127 17.29 2.46 18.05
C ASP A 127 18.26 1.67 17.16
N ASP A 128 19.47 1.42 17.69
CA ASP A 128 20.57 0.68 17.05
C ASP A 128 21.11 1.29 15.73
N THR A 129 20.72 2.52 15.39
CA THR A 129 21.18 3.23 14.18
C THR A 129 22.42 4.10 14.44
N PRO A 130 23.14 4.54 13.38
CA PRO A 130 24.27 5.44 13.51
C PRO A 130 23.97 6.68 14.35
N ALA A 131 22.80 7.29 14.16
CA ALA A 131 22.42 8.50 14.89
C ALA A 131 22.30 8.29 16.40
N GLN A 132 21.71 7.19 16.84
CA GLN A 132 21.66 6.88 18.26
C GLN A 132 23.07 6.61 18.81
N ARG A 133 23.90 5.85 18.08
CA ARG A 133 25.26 5.49 18.49
C ARG A 133 26.19 6.70 18.62
N GLU A 134 26.04 7.67 17.73
CA GLU A 134 26.78 8.94 17.79
C GLU A 134 26.15 9.96 18.75
N GLY A 135 25.13 9.55 19.50
CA GLY A 135 24.55 10.29 20.61
C GLY A 135 23.73 11.49 20.18
N LEU A 136 23.02 11.41 19.04
CA LEU A 136 21.94 12.35 18.76
C LEU A 136 20.80 12.11 19.75
N HIS A 137 20.09 13.19 20.11
CA HIS A 137 18.99 13.14 21.05
C HIS A 137 17.73 13.78 20.49
N ALA A 138 16.59 13.38 21.03
CA ALA A 138 15.33 14.05 20.76
C ALA A 138 15.46 15.55 21.07
N ARG A 139 14.92 16.37 20.17
CA ARG A 139 14.94 17.83 20.18
C ARG A 139 16.29 18.49 19.89
N ASP A 140 17.30 17.73 19.45
CA ASP A 140 18.50 18.32 18.87
C ASP A 140 18.11 19.12 17.61
N MET A 141 18.60 20.36 17.51
CA MET A 141 18.38 21.20 16.34
C MET A 141 19.50 20.98 15.34
N ILE A 142 19.15 20.69 14.09
CA ILE A 142 20.12 20.46 13.02
C ILE A 142 20.35 21.81 12.34
N LEU A 143 21.55 22.38 12.49
CA LEU A 143 21.94 23.69 11.94
C LEU A 143 22.59 23.58 10.55
N ARG A 144 23.30 22.48 10.29
CA ARG A 144 23.93 22.19 9.00
C ARG A 144 23.92 20.70 8.69
N ILE A 145 23.79 20.39 7.40
CA ILE A 145 24.01 19.07 6.83
C ILE A 145 25.18 19.21 5.85
N ASP A 146 26.29 18.56 6.15
CA ASP A 146 27.60 18.82 5.57
C ASP A 146 27.92 20.33 5.58
N GLN A 147 28.15 20.91 4.40
CA GLN A 147 28.43 22.33 4.25
C GLN A 147 27.16 23.18 4.10
N THR A 148 25.97 22.58 4.05
CA THR A 148 24.70 23.25 3.73
C THR A 148 23.97 23.68 5.02
N PRO A 149 23.70 24.99 5.23
CA PRO A 149 22.84 25.45 6.32
C PRO A 149 21.39 24.96 6.16
N THR A 150 20.72 24.66 7.27
CA THR A 150 19.33 24.18 7.27
C THR A 150 18.29 25.29 7.44
N ASP A 151 18.70 26.54 7.65
CA ASP A 151 17.78 27.69 7.77
C ASP A 151 16.98 27.88 6.47
N GLY A 152 15.66 27.75 6.56
CA GLY A 152 14.76 27.84 5.40
C GLY A 152 14.74 26.60 4.51
N MET A 153 15.47 25.53 4.87
CA MET A 153 15.46 24.25 4.17
C MET A 153 14.12 23.54 4.37
N GLY A 154 13.60 22.93 3.30
CA GLY A 154 12.41 22.09 3.37
C GLY A 154 12.70 20.77 4.08
N LEU A 155 11.68 20.18 4.73
CA LEU A 155 11.83 18.87 5.38
C LEU A 155 12.30 17.78 4.39
N GLN A 156 11.72 17.76 3.18
CA GLN A 156 12.08 16.77 2.16
C GLN A 156 13.53 16.94 1.69
N GLU A 157 13.97 18.17 1.46
CA GLU A 157 15.34 18.46 1.06
C GLU A 157 16.35 17.99 2.12
N ALA A 158 16.02 18.18 3.41
CA ALA A 158 16.83 17.65 4.50
C ALA A 158 16.89 16.12 4.51
N VAL A 159 15.76 15.45 4.26
CA VAL A 159 15.71 13.98 4.12
C VAL A 159 16.61 13.52 2.98
N ASP A 160 16.51 14.17 1.81
CA ASP A 160 17.28 13.81 0.61
C ASP A 160 18.79 13.95 0.84
N LEU A 161 19.22 15.00 1.55
CA LEU A 161 20.63 15.19 1.92
C LEU A 161 21.12 14.16 2.95
N MET A 162 20.26 13.76 3.90
CA MET A 162 20.62 12.78 4.92
C MET A 162 20.63 11.35 4.39
N ARG A 163 19.83 11.06 3.37
CA ARG A 163 19.88 9.80 2.62
C ARG A 163 21.15 9.70 1.79
N GLY A 164 21.51 8.47 1.44
CA GLY A 164 22.68 8.21 0.62
C GLY A 164 23.16 6.77 0.73
N GLU A 165 24.16 6.43 -0.07
CA GLU A 165 24.68 5.07 -0.14
C GLU A 165 25.22 4.60 1.23
N PRO A 166 24.85 3.39 1.70
CA PRO A 166 25.43 2.80 2.89
C PRO A 166 26.97 2.75 2.80
N GLY A 167 27.63 3.13 3.90
CA GLY A 167 29.09 3.27 3.99
C GLY A 167 29.61 4.67 3.66
N SER A 168 28.80 5.55 3.06
CA SER A 168 29.17 6.96 2.90
C SER A 168 29.09 7.73 4.22
N SER A 169 29.86 8.81 4.37
CA SER A 169 29.81 9.67 5.56
C SER A 169 28.97 10.93 5.33
N ILE A 170 28.43 11.46 6.41
CA ILE A 170 27.74 12.75 6.47
C ILE A 170 28.12 13.46 7.76
N GLU A 171 28.25 14.78 7.70
CA GLU A 171 28.53 15.62 8.84
C GLU A 171 27.28 16.42 9.23
N LEU A 172 26.84 16.34 10.49
CA LEU A 172 25.75 17.17 11.02
C LEU A 172 26.30 18.16 12.04
N THR A 173 25.97 19.44 11.87
CA THR A 173 26.17 20.42 12.94
C THR A 173 24.87 20.53 13.72
N ILE A 174 24.89 20.11 14.99
CA ILE A 174 23.71 20.08 15.86
C ILE A 174 23.86 21.00 17.06
N LEU A 175 22.74 21.56 17.51
CA LEU A 175 22.62 22.32 18.74
C LEU A 175 21.68 21.57 19.67
N GLY A 176 22.23 21.01 20.74
CA GLY A 176 21.42 20.33 21.75
C GLY A 176 20.63 21.31 22.60
N ALA A 177 19.53 20.84 23.21
CA ALA A 177 18.65 21.65 24.06
C ALA A 177 19.32 22.20 25.36
N GLY A 178 20.59 21.87 25.59
CA GLY A 178 21.36 22.21 26.80
C GLY A 178 22.23 23.47 26.66
N ASP A 179 23.55 23.26 26.60
CA ASP A 179 24.62 24.26 26.82
C ASP A 179 24.78 25.33 25.72
N GLY A 180 23.92 25.33 24.71
CA GLY A 180 23.88 26.34 23.66
C GLY A 180 25.09 26.32 22.72
N THR A 181 25.94 25.28 22.76
CA THR A 181 27.13 25.19 21.91
C THR A 181 26.88 24.22 20.75
N PRO A 182 26.96 24.67 19.48
CA PRO A 182 26.91 23.76 18.34
C PRO A 182 28.05 22.74 18.39
N ARG A 183 27.74 21.47 18.16
CA ARG A 183 28.71 20.40 17.97
C ARG A 183 28.54 19.75 16.61
N THR A 184 29.65 19.31 16.05
CA THR A 184 29.68 18.58 14.79
C THR A 184 29.76 17.08 15.08
N VAL A 185 28.92 16.30 14.41
CA VAL A 185 28.87 14.85 14.51
C VAL A 185 29.02 14.26 13.11
N THR A 186 29.99 13.39 12.92
CA THR A 186 30.17 12.65 11.66
C THR A 186 29.51 11.29 11.81
N LEU A 187 28.59 10.98 10.90
CA LEU A 187 27.85 9.72 10.87
C LEU A 187 28.23 8.95 9.61
N THR A 188 28.28 7.63 9.72
CA THR A 188 28.35 6.74 8.56
C THR A 188 26.93 6.29 8.24
N ARG A 189 26.49 6.47 7.00
CA ARG A 189 25.20 5.98 6.54
C ARG A 189 25.18 4.46 6.55
N GLU A 190 24.08 3.88 6.98
CA GLU A 190 23.86 2.44 7.02
C GLU A 190 22.51 2.11 6.39
N LEU A 191 22.27 0.82 6.16
CA LEU A 191 20.96 0.35 5.76
C LEU A 191 20.04 0.38 6.99
N ILE A 192 19.16 1.37 7.06
CA ILE A 192 18.20 1.54 8.13
C ILE A 192 16.98 0.68 7.84
N ARG A 193 16.52 -0.05 8.85
CA ARG A 193 15.36 -0.93 8.78
C ARG A 193 14.26 -0.35 9.65
N THR A 194 13.06 -0.25 9.09
CA THR A 194 11.87 0.19 9.82
C THR A 194 11.03 -1.02 10.22
N GLU A 195 10.56 -1.03 11.45
CA GLU A 195 9.66 -2.07 11.94
C GLU A 195 8.23 -1.70 11.57
N SER A 196 7.59 -2.53 10.74
CA SER A 196 6.23 -2.30 10.27
C SER A 196 5.17 -2.80 11.26
N VAL A 197 5.58 -3.71 12.14
CA VAL A 197 4.76 -4.38 13.16
C VAL A 197 5.16 -3.91 14.56
N LYS A 198 4.17 -3.67 15.41
CA LYS A 198 4.35 -3.43 16.85
C LYS A 198 3.43 -4.34 17.63
N SER A 199 3.93 -4.95 18.70
CA SER A 199 3.16 -5.83 19.60
C SER A 199 3.16 -5.33 21.04
N GLU A 200 2.10 -5.65 21.76
CA GLU A 200 1.96 -5.34 23.19
C GLU A 200 0.95 -6.27 23.86
N ILE A 201 1.16 -6.61 25.13
CA ILE A 201 0.13 -7.27 25.97
C ILE A 201 -0.81 -6.22 26.55
N LEU A 202 -2.09 -6.30 26.19
CA LEU A 202 -3.15 -5.40 26.68
C LEU A 202 -3.52 -5.68 28.14
N GLU A 203 -3.74 -6.96 28.43
CA GLU A 203 -4.02 -7.57 29.73
C GLU A 203 -3.52 -9.02 29.69
N PRO A 204 -3.34 -9.71 30.83
CA PRO A 204 -2.89 -11.11 30.82
C PRO A 204 -3.71 -11.99 29.87
N GLY A 205 -3.04 -12.61 28.89
CA GLY A 205 -3.64 -13.45 27.86
C GLY A 205 -4.29 -12.70 26.69
N TYR A 206 -4.23 -11.37 26.62
CA TYR A 206 -4.78 -10.59 25.50
C TYR A 206 -3.69 -9.76 24.84
N GLY A 207 -3.40 -10.07 23.57
CA GLY A 207 -2.39 -9.39 22.78
C GLY A 207 -2.97 -8.27 21.91
N TYR A 208 -2.09 -7.38 21.50
CA TYR A 208 -2.31 -6.37 20.48
C TYR A 208 -1.19 -6.42 19.47
N LEU A 209 -1.54 -6.43 18.18
CA LEU A 209 -0.62 -6.44 17.05
C LEU A 209 -1.02 -5.33 16.09
N ARG A 210 -0.18 -4.30 15.93
CA ARG A 210 -0.39 -3.20 14.99
C ARG A 210 0.48 -3.37 13.77
N ILE A 211 -0.12 -3.30 12.58
CA ILE A 211 0.60 -3.24 11.31
C ILE A 211 0.39 -1.86 10.72
N SER A 212 1.47 -1.07 10.66
CA SER A 212 1.42 0.31 10.17
C SER A 212 1.41 0.42 8.64
N GLN A 213 2.09 -0.50 7.97
CA GLN A 213 2.18 -0.63 6.51
C GLN A 213 2.61 -2.06 6.16
N PHE A 214 2.30 -2.53 4.96
CA PHE A 214 2.79 -3.82 4.45
C PHE A 214 4.08 -3.64 3.65
N GLN A 215 5.19 -4.02 4.26
CA GLN A 215 6.54 -4.06 3.69
C GLN A 215 6.94 -5.51 3.43
N ALA A 216 8.05 -5.72 2.71
CA ALA A 216 8.53 -7.05 2.35
C ALA A 216 8.70 -8.00 3.56
N ARG A 217 9.08 -7.47 4.73
CA ARG A 217 9.33 -8.25 5.96
C ARG A 217 8.15 -8.31 6.93
N THR A 218 7.01 -7.69 6.61
CA THR A 218 5.87 -7.61 7.55
C THR A 218 5.30 -8.97 7.94
N GLY A 219 5.31 -9.94 7.02
CA GLY A 219 4.86 -11.31 7.32
C GLY A 219 5.69 -11.96 8.43
N ASP A 220 7.01 -11.93 8.27
CA ASP A 220 7.96 -12.46 9.27
C ASP A 220 7.85 -11.70 10.60
N GLN A 221 7.84 -10.36 10.56
CA GLN A 221 7.67 -9.53 11.76
C GLN A 221 6.36 -9.82 12.50
N ALA A 222 5.28 -10.15 11.79
CA ALA A 222 4.01 -10.52 12.40
C ALA A 222 4.09 -11.89 13.07
N LEU A 223 4.81 -12.86 12.48
CA LEU A 223 5.02 -14.18 13.08
C LEU A 223 5.88 -14.07 14.35
N ASP A 224 7.01 -13.36 14.28
CA ASP A 224 7.90 -13.15 15.43
C ASP A 224 7.13 -12.49 16.59
N ALA A 225 6.35 -11.44 16.29
CA ALA A 225 5.52 -10.76 17.28
C ALA A 225 4.42 -11.65 17.87
N LEU A 226 3.85 -12.58 17.10
CA LEU A 226 2.87 -13.56 17.60
C LEU A 226 3.52 -14.59 18.51
N GLU A 227 4.75 -15.02 18.19
CA GLU A 227 5.54 -15.91 19.04
C GLU A 227 5.84 -15.23 20.38
N GLU A 228 6.39 -14.01 20.36
CA GLU A 228 6.67 -13.20 21.55
C GLU A 228 5.45 -13.00 22.44
N LEU A 229 4.29 -12.65 21.85
CA LEU A 229 3.05 -12.46 22.59
C LEU A 229 2.53 -13.74 23.26
N ASN A 230 3.01 -14.91 22.82
CA ASN A 230 2.56 -16.22 23.30
C ASN A 230 3.62 -16.93 24.18
N GLU A 231 4.81 -16.36 24.37
CA GLU A 231 5.88 -16.95 25.18
C GLU A 231 5.50 -17.11 26.66
N ASP A 232 4.99 -16.04 27.28
CA ASP A 232 4.70 -16.01 28.72
C ASP A 232 3.43 -16.79 29.09
N ALA A 233 2.39 -16.67 28.25
CA ALA A 233 1.11 -17.31 28.47
C ALA A 233 0.34 -17.46 27.15
N PRO A 234 -0.44 -18.55 26.98
CA PRO A 234 -1.29 -18.72 25.81
C PRO A 234 -2.26 -17.54 25.60
N LEU A 235 -2.32 -17.05 24.38
CA LEU A 235 -3.26 -15.98 24.01
C LEU A 235 -4.71 -16.47 24.10
N SER A 236 -5.49 -15.80 24.95
CA SER A 236 -6.94 -15.87 25.01
C SER A 236 -7.62 -14.98 23.97
N GLY A 237 -6.90 -14.04 23.36
CA GLY A 237 -7.41 -13.22 22.27
C GLY A 237 -6.38 -12.24 21.73
N LEU A 238 -6.59 -11.77 20.51
CA LEU A 238 -5.71 -10.83 19.82
C LEU A 238 -6.51 -9.72 19.16
N VAL A 239 -6.06 -8.48 19.33
CA VAL A 239 -6.50 -7.34 18.52
C VAL A 239 -5.47 -7.09 17.41
N LEU A 240 -5.87 -7.27 16.16
CA LEU A 240 -5.08 -6.90 14.98
C LEU A 240 -5.48 -5.50 14.51
N ASP A 241 -4.61 -4.51 14.68
CA ASP A 241 -4.88 -3.13 14.30
C ASP A 241 -4.30 -2.77 12.93
N LEU A 242 -5.20 -2.57 11.96
CA LEU A 242 -4.92 -2.14 10.58
C LEU A 242 -5.37 -0.69 10.33
N ARG A 243 -5.72 0.07 11.37
CA ARG A 243 -6.17 1.47 11.22
C ARG A 243 -5.03 2.37 10.73
N ASN A 244 -5.37 3.24 9.78
CA ASN A 244 -4.45 4.13 9.06
C ASN A 244 -3.31 3.38 8.35
N ASN A 245 -3.55 2.14 7.92
CA ASN A 245 -2.59 1.37 7.12
C ASN A 245 -2.94 1.52 5.62
N PRO A 246 -2.13 2.24 4.83
CA PRO A 246 -2.42 2.51 3.41
C PRO A 246 -2.25 1.28 2.50
N GLY A 247 -1.87 0.14 3.06
CA GLY A 247 -1.57 -1.09 2.35
C GLY A 247 -0.07 -1.27 2.14
N GLY A 248 0.31 -1.73 0.94
CA GLY A 248 1.69 -2.02 0.59
C GLY A 248 1.81 -3.32 -0.20
N VAL A 249 2.84 -4.12 0.10
CA VAL A 249 3.18 -5.33 -0.63
C VAL A 249 2.09 -6.39 -0.49
N LEU A 250 1.56 -6.87 -1.62
CA LEU A 250 0.51 -7.89 -1.68
C LEU A 250 0.92 -9.18 -0.96
N GLN A 251 2.14 -9.67 -1.23
CA GLN A 251 2.62 -10.93 -0.64
C GLN A 251 2.67 -10.85 0.88
N ALA A 252 3.16 -9.74 1.44
CA ALA A 252 3.17 -9.54 2.89
C ALA A 252 1.76 -9.57 3.50
N ALA A 253 0.75 -9.07 2.79
CA ALA A 253 -0.65 -9.16 3.21
C ALA A 253 -1.14 -10.63 3.23
N VAL A 254 -0.75 -11.41 2.22
CA VAL A 254 -1.04 -12.84 2.14
C VAL A 254 -0.40 -13.57 3.31
N ASP A 255 0.88 -13.30 3.60
CA ASP A 255 1.63 -13.95 4.68
C ASP A 255 1.03 -13.62 6.05
N VAL A 256 0.63 -12.37 6.28
CA VAL A 256 -0.08 -11.96 7.51
C VAL A 256 -1.43 -12.67 7.64
N ALA A 257 -2.21 -12.78 6.57
CA ALA A 257 -3.48 -13.51 6.61
C ALA A 257 -3.27 -15.01 6.86
N ASP A 258 -2.21 -15.59 6.28
CA ASP A 258 -1.82 -16.99 6.47
C ASP A 258 -1.46 -17.31 7.93
N ALA A 259 -0.90 -16.35 8.67
CA ALA A 259 -0.60 -16.50 10.09
C ALA A 259 -1.85 -16.82 10.94
N PHE A 260 -3.06 -16.49 10.45
CA PHE A 260 -4.33 -16.71 11.15
C PHE A 260 -5.27 -17.74 10.49
N LEU A 261 -5.00 -18.14 9.24
CA LEU A 261 -5.83 -19.08 8.47
C LEU A 261 -5.08 -20.39 8.23
N SER A 262 -5.75 -21.53 8.40
CA SER A 262 -5.14 -22.86 8.14
C SER A 262 -5.47 -23.45 6.78
N SER A 263 -6.45 -22.87 6.08
CA SER A 263 -6.86 -23.24 4.73
C SER A 263 -7.80 -22.18 4.17
N GLY A 264 -8.11 -22.29 2.88
CA GLY A 264 -9.06 -21.41 2.20
C GLY A 264 -8.39 -20.31 1.40
N LEU A 265 -9.16 -19.69 0.51
CA LEU A 265 -8.68 -18.58 -0.31
C LEU A 265 -8.48 -17.35 0.58
N ILE A 266 -7.40 -16.61 0.35
CA ILE A 266 -7.13 -15.31 0.99
C ILE A 266 -7.56 -14.20 0.04
N VAL A 267 -7.03 -14.22 -1.18
CA VAL A 267 -7.30 -13.20 -2.19
C VAL A 267 -7.08 -13.78 -3.58
N TYR A 268 -7.79 -13.26 -4.57
CA TYR A 268 -7.47 -13.52 -5.96
C TYR A 268 -7.52 -12.24 -6.78
N THR A 269 -6.80 -12.23 -7.89
CA THR A 269 -6.71 -11.09 -8.81
C THR A 269 -7.29 -11.46 -10.17
N GLU A 270 -7.90 -10.48 -10.82
CA GLU A 270 -8.35 -10.59 -12.21
C GLU A 270 -7.79 -9.43 -13.03
N GLY A 271 -7.01 -9.77 -14.05
CA GLY A 271 -6.45 -8.80 -15.00
C GLY A 271 -6.58 -9.27 -16.45
N ARG A 272 -6.15 -8.39 -17.36
CA ARG A 272 -6.17 -8.65 -18.81
C ARG A 272 -5.22 -9.78 -19.21
N LEU A 273 -4.04 -9.82 -18.60
CA LEU A 273 -3.01 -10.81 -18.89
C LEU A 273 -3.19 -12.07 -18.04
N PRO A 274 -2.84 -13.27 -18.53
CA PRO A 274 -2.88 -14.50 -17.75
C PRO A 274 -2.10 -14.39 -16.42
N ASP A 275 -0.92 -13.78 -16.45
CA ASP A 275 -0.06 -13.61 -15.27
C ASP A 275 -0.63 -12.63 -14.24
N SER A 276 -1.61 -11.81 -14.64
CA SER A 276 -2.35 -10.91 -13.73
C SER A 276 -3.52 -11.62 -13.04
N ARG A 277 -3.78 -12.89 -13.34
CA ARG A 277 -4.82 -13.72 -12.70
C ARG A 277 -4.20 -14.68 -11.69
N MET A 278 -4.04 -14.22 -10.47
CA MET A 278 -3.40 -14.97 -9.39
C MET A 278 -4.41 -15.38 -8.33
N ARG A 279 -4.16 -16.47 -7.62
CA ARG A 279 -4.94 -16.91 -6.45
C ARG A 279 -3.98 -17.24 -5.32
N PHE A 280 -4.24 -16.67 -4.15
CA PHE A 280 -3.43 -16.87 -2.95
C PHE A 280 -4.31 -17.53 -1.90
N SER A 281 -3.86 -18.67 -1.39
CA SER A 281 -4.60 -19.46 -0.40
C SER A 281 -3.73 -19.72 0.82
N ALA A 282 -4.39 -19.87 1.96
CA ALA A 282 -3.72 -20.17 3.21
C ALA A 282 -3.10 -21.58 3.20
N THR A 283 -2.03 -21.73 3.96
CA THR A 283 -1.26 -22.95 4.19
C THR A 283 -1.54 -23.47 5.61
N SER A 284 -1.12 -24.71 5.89
CA SER A 284 -1.34 -25.33 7.20
C SER A 284 -0.41 -24.81 8.30
N ARG A 285 0.47 -23.83 8.02
CA ARG A 285 1.47 -23.29 8.97
C ARG A 285 0.94 -22.05 9.68
N THR A 286 -0.22 -22.18 10.29
CA THR A 286 -0.87 -21.08 11.02
C THR A 286 -0.25 -20.92 12.41
N ALA A 287 0.27 -19.74 12.72
CA ALA A 287 0.85 -19.45 14.04
C ALA A 287 -0.24 -19.36 15.12
N ALA A 288 -1.37 -18.72 14.81
CA ALA A 288 -2.45 -18.49 15.75
C ALA A 288 -3.81 -18.98 15.21
N PRO A 289 -4.02 -20.30 14.98
CA PRO A 289 -5.24 -20.80 14.33
C PRO A 289 -6.50 -20.68 15.18
N ASN A 290 -6.37 -20.76 16.51
CA ASN A 290 -7.49 -20.84 17.44
C ASN A 290 -7.64 -19.62 18.35
N VAL A 291 -6.80 -18.60 18.19
CA VAL A 291 -6.84 -17.40 19.03
C VAL A 291 -8.02 -16.52 18.59
N PRO A 292 -8.99 -16.19 19.46
CA PRO A 292 -10.06 -15.24 19.11
C PRO A 292 -9.48 -13.92 18.60
N LEU A 293 -10.01 -13.43 17.48
CA LEU A 293 -9.41 -12.33 16.72
C LEU A 293 -10.41 -11.22 16.47
N VAL A 294 -10.04 -9.98 16.80
CA VAL A 294 -10.73 -8.76 16.38
C VAL A 294 -9.80 -7.93 15.52
N ILE A 295 -10.26 -7.52 14.34
CA ILE A 295 -9.50 -6.73 13.38
C ILE A 295 -10.02 -5.30 13.40
N LEU A 296 -9.18 -4.33 13.74
CA LEU A 296 -9.54 -2.91 13.72
C LEU A 296 -9.22 -2.28 12.36
N ILE A 297 -10.22 -1.64 11.74
CA ILE A 297 -10.08 -0.91 10.48
C ILE A 297 -10.68 0.50 10.58
N ASN A 298 -10.29 1.38 9.65
CA ASN A 298 -10.93 2.67 9.43
C ASN A 298 -10.77 3.15 7.99
N GLY A 299 -11.24 4.36 7.67
CA GLY A 299 -11.11 4.94 6.32
C GLY A 299 -9.67 5.18 5.83
N GLY A 300 -8.67 5.00 6.70
CA GLY A 300 -7.25 4.99 6.33
C GLY A 300 -6.68 3.59 6.08
N SER A 301 -7.45 2.54 6.29
CA SER A 301 -7.14 1.16 5.93
C SER A 301 -7.40 0.97 4.43
N ALA A 302 -6.38 0.62 3.65
CA ALA A 302 -6.50 0.50 2.19
C ALA A 302 -5.69 -0.67 1.63
N SER A 303 -6.05 -1.13 0.43
CA SER A 303 -5.26 -2.07 -0.37
C SER A 303 -4.96 -3.38 0.39
N ALA A 304 -3.68 -3.69 0.62
CA ALA A 304 -3.25 -4.85 1.41
C ALA A 304 -3.95 -5.00 2.78
N ALA A 305 -4.26 -3.89 3.47
CA ALA A 305 -5.00 -3.95 4.74
C ALA A 305 -6.43 -4.49 4.55
N GLU A 306 -7.07 -4.12 3.43
CA GLU A 306 -8.41 -4.55 3.07
C GLU A 306 -8.42 -6.02 2.64
N ILE A 307 -7.33 -6.50 2.05
CA ILE A 307 -7.13 -7.92 1.75
C ILE A 307 -7.13 -8.74 3.04
N VAL A 308 -6.33 -8.34 4.04
CA VAL A 308 -6.27 -9.06 5.32
C VAL A 308 -7.62 -9.02 6.03
N ALA A 309 -8.23 -7.84 6.17
CA ALA A 309 -9.53 -7.69 6.82
C ALA A 309 -10.62 -8.50 6.08
N GLY A 310 -10.71 -8.37 4.76
CA GLY A 310 -11.69 -9.06 3.94
C GLY A 310 -11.52 -10.57 3.93
N ALA A 311 -10.28 -11.08 3.87
CA ALA A 311 -9.99 -12.51 3.93
C ALA A 311 -10.41 -13.11 5.28
N LEU A 312 -10.02 -12.47 6.38
CA LEU A 312 -10.34 -12.94 7.73
C LEU A 312 -11.84 -12.84 8.04
N GLN A 313 -12.51 -11.81 7.52
CA GLN A 313 -13.97 -11.66 7.62
C GLN A 313 -14.70 -12.75 6.82
N ASP A 314 -14.36 -12.92 5.54
CA ASP A 314 -15.04 -13.87 4.66
C ASP A 314 -14.86 -15.32 5.11
N GLN A 315 -13.68 -15.65 5.65
CA GLN A 315 -13.38 -16.95 6.25
C GLN A 315 -13.96 -17.11 7.67
N ARG A 316 -14.66 -16.10 8.20
CA ARG A 316 -15.21 -16.06 9.56
C ARG A 316 -14.17 -16.33 10.65
N ARG A 317 -12.93 -15.91 10.39
CA ARG A 317 -11.79 -16.14 11.30
C ARG A 317 -11.75 -15.13 12.43
N GLY A 318 -12.15 -13.90 12.18
CA GLY A 318 -12.21 -12.84 13.19
C GLY A 318 -13.36 -11.89 12.93
N VAL A 319 -13.59 -10.99 13.89
CA VAL A 319 -14.60 -9.94 13.77
C VAL A 319 -13.91 -8.65 13.34
N VAL A 320 -14.34 -8.07 12.23
CA VAL A 320 -13.90 -6.75 11.79
C VAL A 320 -14.67 -5.67 12.54
N MET A 321 -13.95 -4.74 13.16
CA MET A 321 -14.50 -3.68 14.00
C MET A 321 -13.92 -2.32 13.59
N GLY A 322 -14.72 -1.25 13.69
CA GLY A 322 -14.26 0.11 13.45
C GLY A 322 -15.17 0.88 12.50
N THR A 323 -14.60 1.49 11.47
CA THR A 323 -15.37 2.16 10.40
C THR A 323 -15.00 1.57 9.05
N GLU A 324 -15.83 1.81 8.03
CA GLU A 324 -15.57 1.42 6.64
C GLU A 324 -14.15 1.81 6.19
N SER A 325 -13.53 0.92 5.41
CA SER A 325 -12.19 1.11 4.84
C SER A 325 -12.19 1.95 3.56
N PHE A 326 -11.03 2.21 2.97
CA PHE A 326 -10.87 3.18 1.88
C PHE A 326 -11.49 2.75 0.54
N GLY A 327 -11.41 1.47 0.18
CA GLY A 327 -11.93 0.91 -1.07
C GLY A 327 -10.98 0.88 -2.25
N LYS A 328 -9.68 0.58 -2.04
CA LYS A 328 -8.70 0.49 -3.14
C LYS A 328 -8.47 -0.96 -3.58
N GLY A 329 -9.37 -1.49 -4.38
CA GLY A 329 -9.36 -2.85 -4.96
C GLY A 329 -8.44 -3.10 -6.17
N SER A 330 -7.51 -2.21 -6.50
CA SER A 330 -6.61 -2.32 -7.66
C SER A 330 -5.21 -2.83 -7.31
N VAL A 331 -4.61 -3.61 -8.19
CA VAL A 331 -3.22 -4.08 -8.10
C VAL A 331 -2.35 -3.30 -9.09
N GLN A 332 -1.28 -2.71 -8.58
CA GLN A 332 -0.25 -2.08 -9.39
C GLN A 332 0.95 -3.03 -9.55
N GLN A 333 1.43 -3.17 -10.77
CA GLN A 333 2.73 -3.77 -11.06
C GLN A 333 3.76 -2.66 -11.24
N ILE A 334 4.91 -2.84 -10.59
CA ILE A 334 6.06 -1.96 -10.74
C ILE A 334 6.99 -2.62 -11.76
N MET A 335 7.26 -1.92 -12.85
CA MET A 335 8.09 -2.40 -13.95
C MET A 335 9.34 -1.50 -14.04
N PRO A 336 10.55 -2.01 -13.72
CA PRO A 336 11.76 -1.23 -13.84
C PRO A 336 12.04 -0.90 -15.31
N LEU A 337 12.47 0.33 -15.55
CA LEU A 337 12.96 0.80 -16.84
C LEU A 337 14.50 0.77 -16.79
N GLY A 338 15.15 0.48 -17.92
CA GLY A 338 16.61 0.23 -18.00
C GLY A 338 17.52 1.41 -17.62
N ASN A 339 16.95 2.53 -17.19
CA ASN A 339 17.60 3.79 -16.83
C ASN A 339 17.40 4.18 -15.35
N GLY A 340 16.97 3.24 -14.50
CA GLY A 340 16.74 3.49 -13.06
C GLY A 340 15.41 4.18 -12.76
N GLU A 341 14.54 4.30 -13.76
CA GLU A 341 13.17 4.79 -13.63
C GLU A 341 12.19 3.61 -13.58
N GLY A 342 10.90 3.87 -13.40
CA GLY A 342 9.90 2.80 -13.34
C GLY A 342 8.56 3.18 -13.93
N LEU A 343 7.80 2.15 -14.30
CA LEU A 343 6.39 2.26 -14.63
C LEU A 343 5.58 1.56 -13.54
N LYS A 344 4.73 2.31 -12.86
CA LYS A 344 3.69 1.77 -11.97
C LYS A 344 2.39 1.71 -12.76
N LEU A 345 1.85 0.52 -12.98
CA LEU A 345 0.66 0.33 -13.82
C LEU A 345 -0.37 -0.54 -13.13
N THR A 346 -1.63 -0.12 -13.15
CA THR A 346 -2.73 -0.96 -12.70
C THR A 346 -2.97 -2.10 -13.69
N THR A 347 -2.71 -3.35 -13.27
CA THR A 347 -2.79 -4.53 -14.15
C THR A 347 -3.92 -5.49 -13.80
N ALA A 348 -4.43 -5.41 -12.57
CA ALA A 348 -5.52 -6.25 -12.10
C ALA A 348 -6.39 -5.54 -11.04
N LEU A 349 -7.56 -6.11 -10.80
CA LEU A 349 -8.36 -5.88 -9.59
C LEU A 349 -8.25 -7.10 -8.69
N TYR A 350 -8.32 -6.90 -7.38
CA TYR A 350 -8.36 -8.01 -6.43
C TYR A 350 -9.74 -8.12 -5.75
N TYR A 351 -10.03 -9.34 -5.31
CA TYR A 351 -11.33 -9.74 -4.78
C TYR A 351 -11.14 -10.57 -3.52
N THR A 352 -12.08 -10.42 -2.58
CA THR A 352 -12.11 -11.25 -1.36
C THR A 352 -12.55 -12.68 -1.68
N PRO A 353 -12.41 -13.62 -0.72
CA PRO A 353 -12.79 -15.02 -0.94
C PRO A 353 -14.23 -15.24 -1.40
N ASN A 354 -15.18 -14.41 -0.96
CA ASN A 354 -16.58 -14.46 -1.38
C ASN A 354 -16.86 -13.77 -2.73
N GLY A 355 -15.83 -13.28 -3.42
CA GLY A 355 -15.94 -12.61 -4.72
C GLY A 355 -16.37 -11.15 -4.64
N ARG A 356 -16.32 -10.52 -3.45
CA ARG A 356 -16.60 -9.09 -3.29
C ARG A 356 -15.47 -8.28 -3.92
N SER A 357 -15.84 -7.34 -4.78
CA SER A 357 -14.91 -6.31 -5.26
C SER A 357 -14.78 -5.23 -4.20
N ILE A 358 -13.55 -4.95 -3.78
CA ILE A 358 -13.26 -3.91 -2.79
C ILE A 358 -13.19 -2.52 -3.45
N GLN A 359 -12.99 -2.47 -4.78
CA GLN A 359 -12.81 -1.22 -5.51
C GLN A 359 -14.04 -0.32 -5.36
N ALA A 360 -13.81 0.88 -4.83
CA ALA A 360 -14.81 1.91 -4.53
C ALA A 360 -15.91 1.49 -3.53
N GLN A 361 -15.72 0.39 -2.80
CA GLN A 361 -16.65 -0.08 -1.75
C GLN A 361 -15.96 -0.21 -0.40
N GLY A 362 -14.72 -0.72 -0.37
CA GLY A 362 -14.05 -1.02 0.91
C GLY A 362 -14.57 -2.29 1.58
N ILE A 363 -14.23 -2.40 2.86
CA ILE A 363 -14.63 -3.44 3.80
C ILE A 363 -15.52 -2.78 4.84
N GLU A 364 -16.78 -3.21 4.89
CA GLU A 364 -17.72 -2.85 5.94
C GLU A 364 -17.39 -3.65 7.22
N PRO A 365 -17.26 -3.00 8.38
CA PRO A 365 -17.00 -3.70 9.64
C PRO A 365 -18.22 -4.51 10.09
N ASP A 366 -18.00 -5.66 10.72
CA ASP A 366 -19.05 -6.44 11.37
C ASP A 366 -19.64 -5.71 12.59
N VAL A 367 -18.81 -4.91 13.26
CA VAL A 367 -19.19 -4.08 14.41
C VAL A 367 -18.69 -2.65 14.20
N GLU A 368 -19.60 -1.74 13.92
CA GLU A 368 -19.26 -0.32 13.78
C GLU A 368 -18.90 0.29 15.14
N VAL A 369 -17.69 0.86 15.23
CA VAL A 369 -17.19 1.61 16.38
C VAL A 369 -16.42 2.82 15.87
N VAL A 370 -16.97 4.02 16.07
CA VAL A 370 -16.31 5.27 15.69
C VAL A 370 -15.18 5.63 16.65
N ARG A 371 -14.25 6.49 16.21
CA ARG A 371 -13.25 7.07 17.12
C ARG A 371 -13.96 7.92 18.18
N GLY A 372 -13.62 7.67 19.44
CA GLY A 372 -14.18 8.38 20.59
C GLY A 372 -13.09 8.71 21.61
N GLN A 373 -13.37 9.71 22.45
CA GLN A 373 -12.56 9.99 23.64
C GLN A 373 -13.23 9.37 24.86
N LEU A 374 -12.51 8.50 25.57
CA LEU A 374 -12.95 7.96 26.84
C LEU A 374 -12.86 9.03 27.92
N LYS A 375 -14.00 9.53 28.39
CA LYS A 375 -14.07 10.23 29.68
C LYS A 375 -14.32 9.19 30.76
N ILE A 376 -13.26 8.69 31.36
CA ILE A 376 -13.37 7.84 32.56
C ILE A 376 -13.90 8.73 33.68
N SER A 377 -15.14 8.50 34.11
CA SER A 377 -15.66 9.17 35.30
C SER A 377 -14.76 8.78 36.47
N GLN A 378 -14.04 9.76 37.04
CA GLN A 378 -13.38 9.60 38.32
C GLN A 378 -14.48 9.47 39.38
N ASN A 379 -15.06 8.28 39.53
CA ASN A 379 -15.65 7.93 40.81
C ASN A 379 -14.47 7.84 41.79
N ASN A 380 -14.16 8.99 42.41
CA ASN A 380 -13.29 9.15 43.56
C ASN A 380 -13.53 7.98 44.51
N GLY A 381 -12.65 6.96 44.54
CA GLY A 381 -12.35 6.06 45.66
C GLY A 381 -13.48 5.38 46.46
N VAL A 382 -14.75 5.70 46.26
CA VAL A 382 -15.89 5.17 46.99
C VAL A 382 -16.39 4.02 46.15
N ARG A 383 -15.66 2.91 46.23
CA ARG A 383 -16.32 1.60 46.08
C ARG A 383 -17.43 1.62 47.12
N GLY A 384 -18.70 1.57 46.69
CA GLY A 384 -19.79 1.38 47.62
C GLY A 384 -19.50 0.15 48.49
N VAL A 385 -19.84 0.22 49.77
CA VAL A 385 -19.58 -0.84 50.76
C VAL A 385 -19.94 -2.19 50.15
N ARG A 386 -18.94 -3.05 49.96
CA ARG A 386 -19.12 -4.43 49.49
C ARG A 386 -19.27 -5.35 50.69
N GLU A 387 -19.75 -6.57 50.46
CA GLU A 387 -19.77 -7.62 51.49
C GLU A 387 -18.38 -7.77 52.15
N ALA A 388 -17.30 -7.68 51.38
CA ALA A 388 -15.92 -7.72 51.87
C ALA A 388 -15.52 -6.53 52.78
N ASP A 389 -16.29 -5.45 52.78
CA ASP A 389 -16.05 -4.26 53.60
C ASP A 389 -16.93 -4.27 54.88
N LEU A 390 -17.83 -5.26 55.03
CA LEU A 390 -18.67 -5.43 56.22
C LEU A 390 -17.92 -6.14 57.34
N GLU A 391 -18.15 -5.69 58.57
CA GLU A 391 -17.61 -6.32 59.77
C GLU A 391 -18.24 -7.72 59.96
N GLY A 392 -17.40 -8.76 60.03
CA GLY A 392 -17.84 -10.16 60.16
C GLY A 392 -18.10 -10.91 58.85
N HIS A 393 -17.72 -10.34 57.69
CA HIS A 393 -17.88 -11.04 56.41
C HIS A 393 -17.04 -12.32 56.31
N LEU A 394 -17.55 -13.29 55.55
CA LEU A 394 -16.85 -14.54 55.27
C LEU A 394 -15.94 -14.35 54.06
N GLY A 395 -14.62 -14.46 54.26
CA GLY A 395 -13.63 -14.30 53.20
C GLY A 395 -13.53 -15.54 52.31
N ASN A 396 -13.81 -15.39 51.01
CA ASN A 396 -13.33 -16.34 50.01
C ASN A 396 -11.96 -15.86 49.52
N GLY A 397 -10.91 -16.54 49.98
CA GLY A 397 -9.53 -16.18 49.71
C GLY A 397 -9.24 -16.08 48.20
N LYS A 398 -9.01 -14.85 47.74
CA LYS A 398 -7.99 -14.41 46.78
C LYS A 398 -8.26 -12.94 46.47
N GLN A 399 -7.44 -12.07 47.05
CA GLN A 399 -7.39 -10.67 46.68
C GLN A 399 -6.72 -10.62 45.29
N SER A 400 -7.47 -10.23 44.25
CA SER A 400 -6.90 -10.16 42.90
C SER A 400 -5.91 -9.00 42.85
N ASP A 401 -4.63 -9.30 42.61
CA ASP A 401 -3.66 -8.30 42.21
C ASP A 401 -4.23 -7.55 41.00
N GLN A 402 -4.22 -6.22 41.05
CA GLN A 402 -4.59 -5.39 39.91
C GLN A 402 -3.59 -5.68 38.79
N ALA A 403 -3.98 -6.55 37.87
CA ALA A 403 -3.17 -6.89 36.71
C ALA A 403 -2.73 -5.62 35.99
N LYS A 404 -1.44 -5.54 35.67
CA LYS A 404 -0.88 -4.49 34.81
C LYS A 404 -1.72 -4.44 33.53
N ARG A 405 -2.33 -3.29 33.28
CA ARG A 405 -3.17 -3.02 32.12
C ARG A 405 -2.43 -2.01 31.26
N SER A 406 -2.41 -2.23 29.95
CA SER A 406 -1.75 -1.33 29.02
C SER A 406 -2.31 0.11 29.10
N GLU A 407 -1.44 1.10 28.94
CA GLU A 407 -1.84 2.50 28.76
C GLU A 407 -2.69 2.72 27.50
N LEU A 408 -2.51 1.89 26.47
CA LEU A 408 -3.26 1.96 25.21
C LEU A 408 -4.77 1.87 25.46
N LEU A 409 -5.19 1.01 26.40
CA LEU A 409 -6.60 0.83 26.78
C LEU A 409 -7.23 2.06 27.44
N THR A 410 -6.41 3.00 27.92
CA THR A 410 -6.90 4.26 28.51
C THR A 410 -6.95 5.39 27.49
N LYS A 411 -6.11 5.32 26.45
CA LYS A 411 -5.96 6.36 25.42
C LYS A 411 -6.80 6.07 24.18
N ASP A 412 -7.04 4.81 23.86
CA ASP A 412 -7.73 4.36 22.64
C ASP A 412 -9.04 3.63 22.97
N TYR A 413 -10.15 4.30 22.66
CA TYR A 413 -11.49 3.75 22.85
C TYR A 413 -11.74 2.47 22.03
N GLN A 414 -11.32 2.43 20.78
CA GLN A 414 -11.62 1.30 19.88
C GLN A 414 -10.85 0.04 20.30
N VAL A 415 -9.62 0.20 20.80
CA VAL A 415 -8.86 -0.93 21.37
C VAL A 415 -9.53 -1.46 22.63
N GLY A 416 -10.06 -0.58 23.48
CA GLY A 416 -10.86 -0.96 24.65
C GLY A 416 -12.11 -1.78 24.28
N GLU A 417 -12.85 -1.34 23.25
CA GLU A 417 -14.04 -2.05 22.77
C GLU A 417 -13.70 -3.39 22.11
N ALA A 418 -12.62 -3.45 21.33
CA ALA A 418 -12.12 -4.70 20.76
C ALA A 418 -11.76 -5.72 21.85
N LEU A 419 -11.09 -5.29 22.91
CA LEU A 419 -10.78 -6.14 24.05
C LEU A 419 -12.06 -6.62 24.77
N ASN A 420 -13.04 -5.74 24.95
CA ASN A 420 -14.33 -6.11 25.56
C ASN A 420 -15.05 -7.17 24.71
N LEU A 421 -15.04 -7.03 23.39
CA LEU A 421 -15.60 -8.02 22.47
C LEU A 421 -14.87 -9.36 22.57
N LEU A 422 -13.53 -9.37 22.57
CA LEU A 422 -12.74 -10.60 22.74
C LEU A 422 -13.11 -11.35 24.03
N LYS A 423 -13.23 -10.62 25.14
CA LYS A 423 -13.67 -11.20 26.42
C LYS A 423 -15.08 -11.78 26.33
N ALA A 424 -16.00 -11.08 25.66
CA ALA A 424 -17.37 -11.58 25.46
C ALA A 424 -17.40 -12.85 24.61
N LEU A 425 -16.62 -12.92 23.53
CA LEU A 425 -16.48 -14.11 22.68
C LEU A 425 -15.96 -15.31 23.48
N ASN A 426 -14.99 -15.09 24.38
CA ASN A 426 -14.45 -16.14 25.26
C ASN A 426 -15.48 -16.65 26.28
N VAL A 427 -16.29 -15.76 26.86
CA VAL A 427 -17.36 -16.18 27.78
C VAL A 427 -18.39 -17.06 27.07
N LEU A 428 -18.72 -16.75 25.82
CA LEU A 428 -19.67 -17.53 25.03
C LEU A 428 -19.09 -18.87 24.55
N SER A 429 -17.84 -18.90 24.11
CA SER A 429 -17.19 -20.13 23.65
C SER A 429 -17.07 -21.16 24.79
N GLN A 430 -16.71 -20.72 25.99
CA GLN A 430 -16.65 -21.58 27.18
C GLN A 430 -18.01 -22.16 27.58
N ARG A 431 -19.10 -21.42 27.37
CA ARG A 431 -20.47 -21.89 27.66
C ARG A 431 -21.00 -22.92 26.66
N ASN A 432 -20.50 -22.91 25.43
CA ASN A 432 -20.89 -23.88 24.41
C ASN A 432 -20.04 -25.16 24.44
N ALA A 433 -18.90 -25.13 25.14
CA ALA A 433 -17.98 -26.26 25.26
C ALA A 433 -18.21 -27.14 26.53
N GLY A 434 -19.02 -26.66 27.47
CA GLY A 434 -19.48 -27.41 28.65
C GLY A 434 -20.93 -27.83 28.51
#